data_AF-A0A399PN69-F1
#
_entry.id   AF-A0A399PN69-F1
#
_cell.length_a   1.000
_cell.length_b   1.000
_cell.length_c   1.000
_cell.angle_alpha   90.00
_cell.angle_beta   90.00
_cell.angle_gamma   90.00
#
_symmetry.space_group_name_H-M   'P 1'
#
loop_
_entity.id
_entity.type
_entity.pdbx_description
1 polymer ?
#
loop_
_entity_poly.entity_id
_entity_poly.type
_entity_poly.pdbx_seq_one_letter_code
_entity_poly.pdbx_strand_id
1 'polypeptide(L)'
;KPSLLKRWHPGAGVTLADVAGDERAAWRWYVADEERAAGAVRVDASAYLEARGSTASFIERILGRTAARPGRFSCFGLHEWAMVYRVGPGEQRHERLPLRLGSAATDEVVETHKLACTHIDAFRFFTPEAVPRNALAPTRETQPDLDQPGCLHAGMDVYKWATKLGPLVPGEVLLDAFELARDIRSLDMRASPYDVSGLGLEAVRIEEPAGKARYAAEQRGFAERSNGLRARILAELGHARGAAAAGL
;
A
#
# COMPACT_ATOMS: atom_id res chain seq x y z
N LYS A 1 -4.02 -9.39 7.55
CA LYS A 1 -4.97 -10.20 8.34
C LYS A 1 -6.08 -10.69 7.39
N PRO A 2 -6.07 -11.96 6.97
CA PRO A 2 -7.04 -12.48 5.99
C PRO A 2 -8.50 -12.32 6.42
N SER A 3 -8.77 -12.28 7.73
CA SER A 3 -10.11 -12.08 8.29
C SER A 3 -10.77 -10.76 7.87
N LEU A 4 -9.99 -9.73 7.54
CA LEU A 4 -10.53 -8.45 7.09
C LEU A 4 -11.12 -8.53 5.68
N LEU A 5 -10.56 -9.38 4.81
CA LEU A 5 -11.09 -9.62 3.46
C LEU A 5 -12.38 -10.46 3.47
N LYS A 6 -12.70 -11.13 4.59
CA LYS A 6 -13.94 -11.88 4.75
C LYS A 6 -15.13 -11.00 5.14
N ARG A 7 -14.89 -9.73 5.47
CA ARG A 7 -15.93 -8.79 5.90
C ARG A 7 -16.17 -7.78 4.79
N TRP A 8 -17.30 -7.93 4.12
CA TRP A 8 -17.76 -6.95 3.14
C TRP A 8 -18.51 -5.80 3.82
N HIS A 9 -18.16 -4.58 3.45
CA HIS A 9 -18.77 -3.33 3.91
C HIS A 9 -19.38 -2.59 2.71
N PRO A 10 -20.56 -1.96 2.85
CA PRO A 10 -21.19 -1.22 1.76
C PRO A 10 -20.58 0.19 1.54
N GLY A 11 -19.75 0.67 2.47
CA GLY A 11 -19.34 2.08 2.53
C GLY A 11 -20.32 2.95 3.32
N ALA A 12 -19.94 4.22 3.53
CA ALA A 12 -20.79 5.18 4.22
C ALA A 12 -21.94 5.69 3.33
N GLY A 13 -23.08 6.04 3.94
CA GLY A 13 -24.26 6.55 3.22
C GLY A 13 -25.07 5.50 2.46
N VAL A 14 -24.71 4.22 2.58
CA VAL A 14 -25.47 3.09 2.01
C VAL A 14 -26.20 2.35 3.13
N THR A 15 -27.52 2.24 2.98
CA THR A 15 -28.39 1.45 3.86
C THR A 15 -28.59 0.06 3.27
N LEU A 16 -28.32 -0.97 4.06
CA LEU A 16 -28.66 -2.35 3.71
C LEU A 16 -30.07 -2.63 4.21
N ALA A 17 -31.00 -2.88 3.28
CA ALA A 17 -32.34 -3.36 3.58
C ALA A 17 -32.36 -4.89 3.74
N ASP A 18 -33.38 -5.42 4.39
CA ASP A 18 -33.64 -6.87 4.52
C ASP A 18 -32.52 -7.69 5.20
N VAL A 19 -31.77 -7.04 6.09
CA VAL A 19 -30.65 -7.61 6.85
C VAL A 19 -31.02 -7.82 8.33
N ALA A 20 -32.30 -8.04 8.61
CA ALA A 20 -32.79 -8.34 9.95
C ALA A 20 -32.07 -9.58 10.52
N GLY A 21 -31.35 -9.41 11.63
CA GLY A 21 -30.55 -10.47 12.25
C GLY A 21 -29.17 -10.69 11.62
N ASP A 22 -28.73 -9.85 10.68
CA ASP A 22 -27.37 -9.89 10.14
C ASP A 22 -26.33 -9.52 11.22
N GLU A 23 -25.21 -10.23 11.23
CA GLU A 23 -24.14 -10.00 12.21
C GLU A 23 -23.58 -8.56 12.20
N ARG A 24 -23.74 -7.83 11.08
CA ARG A 24 -23.33 -6.43 10.94
C ARG A 24 -24.02 -5.51 11.94
N ALA A 25 -25.24 -5.82 12.36
CA ALA A 25 -25.93 -5.05 13.39
C ALA A 25 -25.14 -5.00 14.72
N ALA A 26 -24.32 -6.02 14.99
CA ALA A 26 -23.45 -6.09 16.17
C ALA A 26 -22.01 -5.63 15.90
N TRP A 27 -21.68 -5.29 14.65
CA TRP A 27 -20.33 -4.83 14.32
C TRP A 27 -20.10 -3.41 14.81
N ARG A 28 -18.85 -3.13 15.18
CA ARG A 28 -18.44 -1.76 15.50
C ARG A 28 -18.63 -0.87 14.27
N TRP A 29 -19.16 0.34 14.50
CA TRP A 29 -19.46 1.36 13.48
C TRP A 29 -20.65 1.03 12.59
N TYR A 30 -21.59 0.24 13.10
CA TYR A 30 -22.88 0.02 12.46
C TYR A 30 -24.00 0.44 13.40
N VAL A 31 -25.08 0.94 12.81
CA VAL A 31 -26.30 1.37 13.51
C VAL A 31 -27.51 0.90 12.72
N ALA A 32 -28.62 0.66 13.42
CA ALA A 32 -29.90 0.38 12.79
C ALA A 32 -30.42 1.63 12.06
N ASP A 33 -31.08 1.43 10.92
CA ASP A 33 -31.67 2.49 10.08
C ASP A 33 -33.16 2.23 9.90
N GLU A 34 -33.87 2.08 11.03
CA GLU A 34 -35.30 1.73 11.10
C GLU A 34 -36.21 2.76 10.41
N GLU A 35 -35.74 4.00 10.26
CA GLU A 35 -36.46 5.05 9.52
C GLU A 35 -36.59 4.71 8.02
N ARG A 36 -35.64 3.94 7.46
CA ARG A 36 -35.67 3.53 6.06
C ARG A 36 -36.39 2.22 5.83
N ALA A 37 -36.12 1.21 6.66
CA ALA A 37 -36.80 -0.07 6.63
C ALA A 37 -36.58 -0.84 7.93
N ALA A 38 -37.55 -1.67 8.29
CA ALA A 38 -37.46 -2.51 9.49
C ALA A 38 -36.24 -3.44 9.43
N GLY A 39 -35.38 -3.38 10.44
CA GLY A 39 -34.16 -4.19 10.50
C GLY A 39 -33.08 -3.81 9.48
N ALA A 40 -33.15 -2.62 8.89
CA ALA A 40 -32.08 -2.10 8.06
C ALA A 40 -30.86 -1.70 8.90
N VAL A 41 -29.66 -1.82 8.33
CA VAL A 41 -28.42 -1.34 8.97
C VAL A 41 -27.58 -0.51 8.02
N ARG A 42 -26.82 0.42 8.59
CA ARG A 42 -25.85 1.25 7.86
C ARG A 42 -24.58 1.46 8.67
N VAL A 43 -23.55 1.95 8.00
CA VAL A 43 -22.31 2.38 8.67
C VAL A 43 -22.59 3.68 9.42
N ASP A 44 -22.23 3.72 10.71
CA ASP A 44 -22.27 4.93 11.53
C ASP A 44 -21.01 5.78 11.25
N ALA A 45 -21.09 6.58 10.19
CA ALA A 45 -19.99 7.43 9.74
C ALA A 45 -19.62 8.50 10.79
N SER A 46 -20.62 9.04 11.49
CA SER A 46 -20.43 10.02 12.57
C SER A 46 -19.60 9.43 13.71
N ALA A 47 -20.03 8.30 14.29
CA ALA A 47 -19.28 7.67 15.37
C ALA A 47 -17.88 7.24 14.95
N TYR A 48 -17.71 6.76 13.71
CA TYR A 48 -16.39 6.46 13.18
C TYR A 48 -15.51 7.71 13.13
N LEU A 49 -15.99 8.81 12.53
CA LEU A 49 -15.19 10.02 12.33
C LEU A 49 -14.91 10.77 13.64
N GLU A 50 -15.80 10.71 14.62
CA GLU A 50 -15.51 11.20 15.98
C GLU A 50 -14.34 10.44 16.60
N ALA A 51 -14.34 9.11 16.52
CA ALA A 51 -13.31 8.28 17.14
C ALA A 51 -12.00 8.20 16.34
N ARG A 52 -12.05 8.36 15.01
CA ARG A 52 -10.95 8.06 14.07
C ARG A 52 -10.68 9.18 13.08
N GLY A 53 -11.24 10.37 13.29
CA GLY A 53 -11.12 11.51 12.37
C GLY A 53 -9.68 11.92 12.09
N SER A 54 -8.78 11.86 13.07
CA SER A 54 -7.35 12.12 12.87
C SER A 54 -6.69 11.11 11.92
N THR A 55 -7.10 9.83 12.00
CA THR A 55 -6.64 8.78 11.07
C THR A 55 -7.20 9.04 9.67
N ALA A 56 -8.49 9.35 9.54
CA ALA A 56 -9.11 9.66 8.26
C ALA A 56 -8.44 10.85 7.57
N SER A 57 -8.24 11.96 8.30
CA SER A 57 -7.58 13.17 7.78
C SER A 57 -6.11 12.93 7.42
N PHE A 58 -5.39 12.08 8.18
CA PHE A 58 -4.03 11.70 7.82
C PHE A 58 -4.00 10.91 6.50
N ILE A 59 -4.93 9.95 6.34
CA ILE A 59 -5.04 9.12 5.14
C ILE A 59 -5.42 9.97 3.92
N GLU A 60 -6.38 10.87 4.08
CA GLU A 60 -6.76 11.84 3.05
C GLU A 60 -5.55 12.66 2.59
N ARG A 61 -4.77 13.20 3.53
CA ARG A 61 -3.58 13.98 3.25
C ARG A 61 -2.51 13.19 2.49
N ILE A 62 -2.16 11.97 2.95
CA ILE A 62 -1.10 11.18 2.30
C ILE A 62 -1.53 10.68 0.93
N LEU A 63 -2.78 10.23 0.75
CA LEU A 63 -3.29 9.76 -0.54
C LEU A 63 -3.40 10.90 -1.54
N GLY A 64 -3.98 12.04 -1.13
CA GLY A 64 -4.11 13.22 -1.98
C GLY A 64 -2.76 13.79 -2.41
N ARG A 65 -1.82 13.95 -1.46
CA ARG A 65 -0.47 14.43 -1.78
C ARG A 65 0.31 13.48 -2.68
N THR A 66 0.19 12.17 -2.45
CA THR A 66 0.82 11.18 -3.33
C THR A 66 0.27 11.30 -4.74
N ALA A 67 -1.05 11.27 -4.92
CA ALA A 67 -1.70 11.30 -6.24
C ALA A 67 -1.42 12.60 -7.03
N ALA A 68 -1.24 13.73 -6.35
CA ALA A 68 -1.01 15.03 -6.98
C ALA A 68 0.43 15.22 -7.53
N ARG A 69 1.38 14.34 -7.19
CA ARG A 69 2.78 14.47 -7.62
C ARG A 69 3.04 13.78 -8.95
N PRO A 70 4.02 14.27 -9.75
CA PRO A 70 4.56 13.49 -10.84
C PRO A 70 5.16 12.16 -10.35
N GLY A 71 4.85 11.07 -11.05
CA GLY A 71 5.45 9.76 -10.76
C GLY A 71 6.96 9.74 -11.06
N ARG A 72 7.75 9.22 -10.12
CA ARG A 72 9.18 8.95 -10.28
C ARG A 72 9.42 7.45 -10.44
N PHE A 73 10.13 7.08 -11.49
CA PHE A 73 10.35 5.69 -11.93
C PHE A 73 11.84 5.33 -11.95
N SER A 74 12.58 5.80 -10.95
CA SER A 74 14.05 5.69 -10.87
C SER A 74 14.56 4.90 -9.66
N CYS A 75 13.67 4.36 -8.82
CA CYS A 75 14.07 3.53 -7.68
C CYS A 75 14.46 2.10 -8.10
N PHE A 76 13.77 1.56 -9.12
CA PHE A 76 13.99 0.20 -9.66
C PHE A 76 13.91 -0.96 -8.63
N GLY A 77 13.29 -0.75 -7.47
CA GLY A 77 13.24 -1.77 -6.43
C GLY A 77 14.56 -1.93 -5.65
N LEU A 78 15.53 -1.04 -5.85
CA LEU A 78 16.84 -1.11 -5.21
C LEU A 78 16.78 -0.98 -3.67
N HIS A 79 15.61 -0.66 -3.10
CA HIS A 79 15.40 -0.75 -1.66
C HIS A 79 15.65 -2.16 -1.12
N GLU A 80 15.25 -3.23 -1.81
CA GLU A 80 15.51 -4.61 -1.35
C GLU A 80 17.00 -4.96 -1.40
N TRP A 81 17.74 -4.39 -2.36
CA TRP A 81 19.19 -4.56 -2.49
C TRP A 81 19.93 -3.84 -1.36
N ALA A 82 19.47 -2.64 -1.00
CA ALA A 82 19.98 -1.88 0.14
C ALA A 82 19.72 -2.56 1.50
N MET A 83 18.75 -3.46 1.62
CA MET A 83 18.50 -4.23 2.85
C MET A 83 19.50 -5.37 3.06
N VAL A 84 20.22 -5.79 2.02
CA VAL A 84 21.23 -6.87 2.09
C VAL A 84 22.65 -6.39 1.79
N TYR A 85 22.84 -5.08 1.66
CA TYR A 85 24.11 -4.48 1.30
C TYR A 85 25.15 -4.62 2.43
N ARG A 86 26.27 -5.30 2.12
CA ARG A 86 27.35 -5.67 3.07
C ARG A 86 26.91 -6.50 4.27
N VAL A 87 25.83 -7.25 4.11
CA VAL A 87 25.32 -8.15 5.15
C VAL A 87 26.09 -9.47 5.11
N GLY A 88 26.52 -9.96 6.27
CA GLY A 88 27.21 -11.24 6.39
C GLY A 88 26.30 -12.44 6.13
N PRO A 89 26.86 -13.63 5.90
CA PRO A 89 26.06 -14.86 5.84
C PRO A 89 25.22 -15.03 7.12
N GLY A 90 23.91 -15.29 6.96
CA GLY A 90 22.99 -15.52 8.10
C GLY A 90 22.34 -14.27 8.71
N GLU A 91 22.69 -13.07 8.24
CA GLU A 91 22.09 -11.80 8.73
C GLU A 91 20.99 -11.26 7.78
N GLN A 92 20.67 -12.03 6.73
CA GLN A 92 19.72 -11.62 5.70
C GLN A 92 18.28 -11.80 6.15
N ARG A 93 17.41 -10.83 5.85
CA ARG A 93 15.99 -10.85 6.21
C ARG A 93 15.22 -12.05 5.65
N HIS A 94 15.60 -12.52 4.47
CA HIS A 94 15.00 -13.69 3.81
C HIS A 94 16.00 -14.85 3.76
N GLU A 95 16.35 -15.42 4.90
CA GLU A 95 17.29 -16.56 5.00
C GLU A 95 16.91 -17.77 4.13
N ARG A 96 15.62 -17.89 3.76
CA ARG A 96 15.11 -19.00 2.94
C ARG A 96 15.30 -18.81 1.44
N LEU A 97 15.66 -17.60 0.98
CA LEU A 97 15.89 -17.32 -0.43
C LEU A 97 17.35 -16.90 -0.61
N PRO A 98 18.18 -17.63 -1.39
CA PRO A 98 19.55 -17.24 -1.61
C PRO A 98 19.63 -15.98 -2.48
N LEU A 99 20.77 -15.26 -2.43
CA LEU A 99 21.03 -14.14 -3.34
C LEU A 99 21.35 -14.69 -4.74
N ARG A 100 20.67 -14.17 -5.76
CA ARG A 100 20.82 -14.63 -7.16
C ARG A 100 22.22 -14.36 -7.74
N LEU A 101 22.87 -13.27 -7.30
CA LEU A 101 24.22 -12.87 -7.76
C LEU A 101 25.33 -13.20 -6.76
N GLY A 102 24.99 -13.73 -5.58
CA GLY A 102 25.90 -13.78 -4.44
C GLY A 102 26.17 -12.39 -3.84
N SER A 103 26.83 -12.34 -2.68
CA SER A 103 26.99 -11.10 -1.90
C SER A 103 27.79 -10.03 -2.64
N ALA A 104 28.96 -10.38 -3.19
CA ALA A 104 29.86 -9.39 -3.80
C ALA A 104 29.23 -8.66 -5.00
N ALA A 105 28.60 -9.38 -5.92
CA ALA A 105 27.92 -8.76 -7.07
C ALA A 105 26.61 -8.06 -6.67
N THR A 106 25.94 -8.49 -5.59
CA THR A 106 24.80 -7.76 -5.02
C THR A 106 25.23 -6.40 -4.46
N ASP A 107 26.37 -6.37 -3.77
CA ASP A 107 26.97 -5.14 -3.25
C ASP A 107 27.39 -4.19 -4.37
N GLU A 108 27.99 -4.71 -5.45
CA GLU A 108 28.36 -3.93 -6.63
C GLU A 108 27.16 -3.23 -7.28
N VAL A 109 25.98 -3.88 -7.32
CA VAL A 109 24.75 -3.24 -7.81
C VAL A 109 24.39 -2.03 -6.96
N VAL A 110 24.48 -2.13 -5.62
CA VAL A 110 24.21 -1.01 -4.71
C VAL A 110 25.26 0.10 -4.83
N GLU A 111 26.52 -0.26 -5.12
CA GLU A 111 27.63 0.69 -5.29
C GLU A 111 27.56 1.47 -6.61
N THR A 112 27.12 0.83 -7.67
CA THR A 112 27.11 1.40 -9.04
C THR A 112 25.78 2.09 -9.39
N HIS A 113 24.75 1.92 -8.57
CA HIS A 113 23.42 2.48 -8.81
C HIS A 113 23.02 3.54 -7.79
N LYS A 114 22.22 4.51 -8.22
CA LYS A 114 21.70 5.55 -7.34
C LYS A 114 20.51 5.03 -6.53
N LEU A 115 20.68 4.92 -5.22
CA LEU A 115 19.56 4.71 -4.29
C LEU A 115 18.74 6.00 -4.18
N ALA A 116 17.44 5.91 -4.47
CA ALA A 116 16.51 7.04 -4.45
C ALA A 116 15.15 6.64 -3.86
N CYS A 117 15.16 5.77 -2.86
CA CYS A 117 13.95 5.35 -2.16
C CYS A 117 13.34 6.55 -1.43
N THR A 118 12.04 6.79 -1.65
CA THR A 118 11.30 7.87 -1.00
C THR A 118 10.39 7.36 0.12
N HIS A 119 10.29 6.04 0.28
CA HIS A 119 9.28 5.40 1.11
C HIS A 119 9.87 4.90 2.43
N ILE A 120 9.43 5.48 3.55
CA ILE A 120 9.97 5.19 4.89
C ILE A 120 9.83 3.73 5.31
N ASP A 121 8.75 3.06 4.92
CA ASP A 121 8.53 1.66 5.30
C ASP A 121 9.44 0.67 4.57
N ALA A 122 10.11 1.10 3.48
CA ALA A 122 11.20 0.36 2.86
C ALA A 122 12.55 0.85 3.41
N PHE A 123 12.75 2.17 3.45
CA PHE A 123 14.02 2.80 3.86
C PHE A 123 14.47 2.41 5.26
N ARG A 124 13.57 2.28 6.24
CA ARG A 124 13.92 1.91 7.63
C ARG A 124 14.54 0.52 7.80
N PHE A 125 14.58 -0.28 6.73
CA PHE A 125 15.21 -1.60 6.71
C PHE A 125 16.56 -1.60 6.01
N PHE A 126 17.03 -0.46 5.50
CA PHE A 126 18.35 -0.37 4.90
C PHE A 126 19.42 -0.73 5.92
N THR A 127 20.50 -1.34 5.46
CA THR A 127 21.67 -1.56 6.31
C THR A 127 22.29 -0.23 6.70
N PRO A 128 22.97 -0.14 7.86
CA PRO A 128 23.67 1.08 8.27
C PRO A 128 24.57 1.66 7.16
N GLU A 129 25.20 0.80 6.38
CA GLU A 129 26.09 1.14 5.26
C GLU A 129 25.33 1.61 4.01
N ALA A 130 24.08 1.18 3.81
CA ALA A 130 23.25 1.61 2.68
C ALA A 130 22.50 2.92 2.97
N VAL A 131 22.19 3.21 4.23
CA VAL A 131 21.51 4.46 4.65
C VAL A 131 22.15 5.73 4.06
N PRO A 132 23.47 5.99 4.21
CA PRO A 132 24.09 7.23 3.70
C PRO A 132 24.14 7.31 2.17
N ARG A 133 23.85 6.22 1.46
CA ARG A 133 23.85 6.17 -0.01
C ARG A 133 22.52 6.57 -0.64
N ASN A 134 21.42 6.51 0.13
CA ASN A 134 20.14 6.93 -0.40
C ASN A 134 20.10 8.44 -0.57
N ALA A 135 19.58 8.92 -1.70
CA ALA A 135 19.50 10.34 -2.01
C ALA A 135 18.63 11.15 -1.04
N LEU A 136 17.82 10.48 -0.22
CA LEU A 136 16.91 11.05 0.76
C LEU A 136 17.01 10.25 2.06
N ALA A 137 16.62 10.85 3.17
CA ALA A 137 16.41 10.14 4.44
C ALA A 137 14.93 10.26 4.84
N PRO A 138 14.02 9.45 4.26
CA PRO A 138 12.61 9.47 4.64
C PRO A 138 12.42 9.23 6.14
N THR A 139 11.40 9.86 6.70
CA THR A 139 10.94 9.68 8.08
C THR A 139 9.42 9.47 8.09
N ARG A 140 8.84 9.18 9.26
CA ARG A 140 7.38 9.08 9.38
C ARG A 140 6.70 10.42 9.20
N GLU A 141 7.33 11.48 9.71
CA GLU A 141 6.85 12.86 9.62
C GLU A 141 6.84 13.34 8.17
N THR A 142 7.89 13.00 7.40
CA THR A 142 8.06 13.41 6.00
C THR A 142 7.35 12.49 5.00
N GLN A 143 6.76 11.37 5.45
CA GLN A 143 6.10 10.41 4.57
C GLN A 143 5.05 11.04 3.63
N PRO A 144 4.13 11.92 4.09
CA PRO A 144 3.17 12.56 3.20
C PRO A 144 3.81 13.47 2.13
N ASP A 145 5.07 13.86 2.34
CA ASP A 145 5.83 14.74 1.45
C ASP A 145 6.69 13.99 0.44
N LEU A 146 7.12 12.78 0.78
CA LEU A 146 8.04 11.97 -0.01
C LEU A 146 7.36 10.82 -0.77
N ASP A 147 6.25 10.29 -0.28
CA ASP A 147 5.50 9.27 -1.02
C ASP A 147 5.03 9.82 -2.37
N GLN A 148 5.18 9.01 -3.42
CA GLN A 148 4.98 9.41 -4.81
C GLN A 148 4.38 8.26 -5.64
N PRO A 149 3.63 8.53 -6.72
CA PRO A 149 2.81 7.52 -7.40
C PRO A 149 3.56 6.34 -8.01
N GLY A 150 4.79 6.55 -8.46
CA GLY A 150 5.64 5.51 -9.03
C GLY A 150 6.21 4.55 -8.00
N CYS A 151 6.17 4.85 -6.70
CA CYS A 151 6.70 3.94 -5.69
C CYS A 151 5.80 2.71 -5.57
N LEU A 152 6.34 1.51 -5.84
CA LEU A 152 5.62 0.25 -5.67
C LEU A 152 5.02 0.14 -4.26
N HIS A 153 5.80 0.50 -3.24
CA HIS A 153 5.35 0.45 -1.85
C HIS A 153 4.23 1.43 -1.53
N ALA A 154 4.30 2.67 -2.03
CA ALA A 154 3.18 3.60 -1.89
C ALA A 154 1.93 3.10 -2.64
N GLY A 155 2.09 2.32 -3.71
CA GLY A 155 1.03 1.63 -4.43
C GLY A 155 0.41 0.48 -3.60
N MET A 156 1.24 -0.39 -3.03
CA MET A 156 0.79 -1.47 -2.13
C MET A 156 0.08 -0.92 -0.88
N ASP A 157 0.54 0.22 -0.38
CA ASP A 157 0.00 0.88 0.80
C ASP A 157 -1.45 1.35 0.64
N VAL A 158 -1.98 1.46 -0.57
CA VAL A 158 -3.39 1.78 -0.80
C VAL A 158 -4.29 0.75 -0.09
N TYR A 159 -3.90 -0.53 -0.10
CA TYR A 159 -4.60 -1.58 0.66
C TYR A 159 -4.51 -1.36 2.18
N LYS A 160 -3.34 -0.95 2.70
CA LYS A 160 -3.14 -0.60 4.11
C LYS A 160 -4.07 0.55 4.52
N TRP A 161 -4.23 1.55 3.67
CA TRP A 161 -5.08 2.72 3.94
C TRP A 161 -6.56 2.37 3.88
N ALA A 162 -7.01 1.64 2.85
CA ALA A 162 -8.37 1.10 2.78
C ALA A 162 -8.72 0.28 4.03
N THR A 163 -7.82 -0.60 4.43
CA THR A 163 -7.98 -1.42 5.65
C THR A 163 -8.12 -0.58 6.93
N LYS A 164 -7.38 0.53 7.05
CA LYS A 164 -7.46 1.41 8.22
C LYS A 164 -8.75 2.21 8.27
N LEU A 165 -9.29 2.60 7.11
CA LEU A 165 -10.58 3.26 6.99
C LEU A 165 -11.75 2.31 7.26
N GLY A 166 -11.56 1.02 7.03
CA GLY A 166 -12.51 -0.02 7.45
C GLY A 166 -13.87 0.17 6.79
N PRO A 167 -14.97 0.28 7.56
CA PRO A 167 -16.32 0.28 7.01
C PRO A 167 -16.66 1.52 6.17
N LEU A 168 -15.86 2.59 6.24
CA LEU A 168 -16.04 3.74 5.36
C LEU A 168 -15.69 3.43 3.90
N VAL A 169 -14.87 2.40 3.64
CA VAL A 169 -14.45 2.01 2.30
C VAL A 169 -15.24 0.77 1.87
N PRO A 170 -15.94 0.81 0.73
CA PRO A 170 -16.66 -0.35 0.21
C PRO A 170 -15.74 -1.55 -0.01
N GLY A 171 -16.30 -2.76 0.18
CA GLY A 171 -15.55 -4.02 0.13
C GLY A 171 -14.89 -4.27 -1.23
N GLU A 172 -15.50 -3.84 -2.33
CA GLU A 172 -14.92 -3.91 -3.67
C GLU A 172 -13.67 -3.04 -3.83
N VAL A 173 -13.65 -1.84 -3.24
CA VAL A 173 -12.47 -0.97 -3.26
C VAL A 173 -11.34 -1.59 -2.44
N LEU A 174 -11.67 -2.21 -1.29
CA LEU A 174 -10.71 -2.94 -0.47
C LEU A 174 -10.11 -4.14 -1.22
N LEU A 175 -10.96 -4.91 -1.92
CA LEU A 175 -10.54 -6.08 -2.70
C LEU A 175 -9.64 -5.67 -3.86
N ASP A 176 -10.02 -4.67 -4.64
CA ASP A 176 -9.21 -4.14 -5.74
C ASP A 176 -7.83 -3.67 -5.25
N ALA A 177 -7.78 -3.02 -4.09
CA ALA A 177 -6.52 -2.60 -3.48
C ALA A 177 -5.67 -3.78 -3.02
N PHE A 178 -6.27 -4.84 -2.49
CA PHE A 178 -5.58 -6.07 -2.13
C PHE A 178 -4.99 -6.78 -3.36
N GLU A 179 -5.77 -6.93 -4.42
CA GLU A 179 -5.31 -7.54 -5.67
C GLU A 179 -4.15 -6.75 -6.28
N LEU A 180 -4.24 -5.42 -6.29
CA LEU A 180 -3.14 -4.57 -6.71
C LEU A 180 -1.90 -4.77 -5.83
N ALA A 181 -2.05 -4.82 -4.50
CA ALA A 181 -0.93 -5.04 -3.60
C ALA A 181 -0.24 -6.40 -3.84
N ARG A 182 -1.02 -7.45 -4.13
CA ARG A 182 -0.50 -8.77 -4.53
C ARG A 182 0.28 -8.68 -5.84
N ASP A 183 -0.28 -8.04 -6.86
CA ASP A 183 0.38 -7.92 -8.17
C ASP A 183 1.70 -7.14 -8.07
N ILE A 184 1.69 -6.02 -7.33
CA ILE A 184 2.89 -5.24 -7.08
C ILE A 184 3.93 -6.06 -6.31
N ARG A 185 3.51 -6.84 -5.30
CA ARG A 185 4.43 -7.71 -4.55
C ARG A 185 5.14 -8.72 -5.46
N SER A 186 4.47 -9.21 -6.50
CA SER A 186 5.11 -10.08 -7.49
C SER A 186 6.29 -9.37 -8.18
N LEU A 187 6.08 -8.16 -8.70
CA LEU A 187 7.17 -7.38 -9.32
C LEU A 187 8.29 -7.03 -8.32
N ASP A 188 7.92 -6.61 -7.11
CA ASP A 188 8.88 -6.26 -6.04
C ASP A 188 9.80 -7.44 -5.71
N MET A 189 9.25 -8.65 -5.57
CA MET A 189 10.02 -9.88 -5.38
C MET A 189 10.85 -10.25 -6.61
N ARG A 190 10.27 -10.17 -7.82
CA ARG A 190 10.97 -10.50 -9.07
C ARG A 190 12.17 -9.57 -9.33
N ALA A 191 12.12 -8.32 -8.86
CA ALA A 191 13.21 -7.34 -9.00
C ALA A 191 14.19 -7.31 -7.81
N SER A 192 13.94 -8.11 -6.78
CA SER A 192 14.78 -8.20 -5.58
C SER A 192 16.14 -8.89 -5.88
N PRO A 193 17.12 -8.82 -4.96
CA PRO A 193 18.39 -9.53 -5.12
C PRO A 193 18.26 -11.05 -4.92
N TYR A 194 17.11 -11.53 -4.45
CA TYR A 194 16.87 -12.93 -4.13
C TYR A 194 16.56 -13.78 -5.36
N ASP A 195 16.96 -15.05 -5.32
CA ASP A 195 16.49 -16.06 -6.25
C ASP A 195 15.07 -16.50 -5.89
N VAL A 196 14.12 -16.10 -6.73
CA VAL A 196 12.69 -16.40 -6.59
C VAL A 196 12.23 -17.54 -7.50
N SER A 197 13.14 -18.23 -8.20
CA SER A 197 12.81 -19.33 -9.12
C SER A 197 12.06 -20.48 -8.41
N GLY A 198 12.41 -20.78 -7.16
CA GLY A 198 11.71 -21.76 -6.32
C GLY A 198 10.25 -21.40 -6.00
N LEU A 199 9.83 -20.16 -6.26
CA LEU A 199 8.45 -19.69 -6.15
C LEU A 199 7.72 -19.69 -7.51
N GLY A 200 8.34 -20.20 -8.57
CA GLY A 200 7.80 -20.17 -9.93
C GLY A 200 7.83 -18.78 -10.58
N LEU A 201 8.66 -17.87 -10.08
CA LEU A 201 8.77 -16.49 -10.58
C LEU A 201 10.07 -16.30 -11.36
N GLU A 202 9.99 -15.59 -12.48
CA GLU A 202 11.15 -15.17 -13.27
C GLU A 202 11.67 -13.81 -12.79
N ALA A 203 12.98 -13.73 -12.55
CA ALA A 203 13.63 -12.49 -12.12
C ALA A 203 13.53 -11.38 -13.18
N VAL A 204 13.18 -10.17 -12.74
CA VAL A 204 13.35 -8.93 -13.50
C VAL A 204 14.72 -8.36 -13.13
N ARG A 205 15.69 -8.59 -14.02
CA ARG A 205 17.11 -8.31 -13.78
C ARG A 205 17.45 -6.81 -13.82
N ILE A 206 17.08 -6.08 -12.77
CA ILE A 206 17.26 -4.61 -12.70
C ILE A 206 18.72 -4.16 -12.64
N GLU A 207 19.68 -5.08 -12.50
CA GLU A 207 21.10 -4.82 -12.70
C GLU A 207 21.46 -4.55 -14.18
N GLU A 208 20.55 -4.89 -15.11
CA GLU A 208 20.73 -4.70 -16.55
C GLU A 208 19.78 -3.63 -17.13
N PRO A 209 20.17 -2.91 -18.19
CA PRO A 209 19.30 -1.92 -18.83
C PRO A 209 17.94 -2.48 -19.30
N ALA A 210 17.93 -3.70 -19.86
CA ALA A 210 16.72 -4.36 -20.33
C ALA A 210 15.75 -4.67 -19.16
N GLY A 211 16.27 -5.15 -18.04
CA GLY A 211 15.46 -5.40 -16.85
C GLY A 211 14.91 -4.12 -16.22
N LYS A 212 15.69 -3.03 -16.20
CA LYS A 212 15.17 -1.70 -15.79
C LYS A 212 14.05 -1.20 -16.70
N ALA A 213 14.17 -1.40 -18.01
CA ALA A 213 13.11 -1.03 -18.96
C ALA A 213 11.82 -1.83 -18.71
N ARG A 214 11.92 -3.15 -18.53
CA ARG A 214 10.79 -4.03 -18.15
C ARG A 214 10.15 -3.58 -16.83
N TYR A 215 10.97 -3.37 -15.80
CA TYR A 215 10.50 -2.90 -14.48
C TYR A 215 9.74 -1.58 -14.59
N ALA A 216 10.31 -0.59 -15.29
CA ALA A 216 9.69 0.72 -15.44
C ALA A 216 8.35 0.68 -16.21
N ALA A 217 8.23 -0.20 -17.20
CA ALA A 217 6.97 -0.41 -17.92
C ALA A 217 5.88 -0.99 -17.00
N GLU A 218 6.18 -2.07 -16.26
CA GLU A 218 5.24 -2.66 -15.28
C GLU A 218 4.90 -1.65 -14.16
N GLN A 219 5.90 -0.92 -13.65
CA GLN A 219 5.74 0.09 -12.59
C GLN A 219 4.78 1.23 -12.97
N ARG A 220 4.77 1.66 -14.25
CA ARG A 220 3.85 2.71 -14.72
C ARG A 220 2.40 2.25 -14.68
N GLY A 221 2.12 1.01 -15.07
CA GLY A 221 0.77 0.43 -14.94
C GLY A 221 0.30 0.35 -13.49
N PHE A 222 1.19 0.02 -12.55
CA PHE A 222 0.86 0.04 -11.12
C PHE A 222 0.65 1.45 -10.56
N ALA A 223 1.40 2.44 -11.05
CA ALA A 223 1.19 3.83 -10.66
C ALA A 223 -0.19 4.34 -11.08
N GLU A 224 -0.63 4.02 -12.29
CA GLU A 224 -1.97 4.34 -12.80
C GLU A 224 -3.07 3.65 -11.97
N ARG A 225 -3.00 2.32 -11.82
CA ARG A 225 -3.96 1.54 -11.03
C ARG A 225 -4.07 2.04 -9.59
N SER A 226 -2.92 2.29 -8.95
CA SER A 226 -2.91 2.78 -7.57
C SER A 226 -3.50 4.19 -7.46
N ASN A 227 -3.24 5.09 -8.40
CA ASN A 227 -3.85 6.43 -8.40
C ASN A 227 -5.37 6.38 -8.59
N GLY A 228 -5.89 5.49 -9.44
CA GLY A 228 -7.33 5.26 -9.58
C GLY A 228 -7.98 4.86 -8.24
N LEU A 229 -7.33 3.97 -7.48
CA LEU A 229 -7.79 3.58 -6.16
C LEU A 229 -7.65 4.68 -5.10
N ARG A 230 -6.59 5.50 -5.16
CA ARG A 230 -6.45 6.68 -4.29
C ARG A 230 -7.63 7.64 -4.49
N ALA A 231 -7.99 7.92 -5.75
CA ALA A 231 -9.12 8.78 -6.08
C ALA A 231 -10.45 8.22 -5.55
N ARG A 232 -10.69 6.92 -5.73
CA ARG A 232 -11.88 6.25 -5.16
C ARG A 232 -11.94 6.38 -3.64
N ILE A 233 -10.86 6.05 -2.93
CA ILE A 233 -10.82 6.16 -1.46
C ILE A 233 -11.05 7.61 -0.99
N LEU A 234 -10.50 8.60 -1.69
CA LEU A 234 -10.72 10.01 -1.37
C LEU A 234 -12.19 10.42 -1.58
N ALA A 235 -12.84 9.92 -2.63
CA ALA A 235 -14.27 10.13 -2.85
C ALA A 235 -15.11 9.50 -1.72
N GLU A 236 -14.79 8.27 -1.29
CA GLU A 236 -15.48 7.62 -0.17
C GLU A 236 -15.31 8.35 1.16
N LEU A 237 -14.13 8.94 1.40
CA LEU A 237 -13.94 9.83 2.55
C LEU A 237 -14.82 11.08 2.47
N GLY A 238 -14.97 11.65 1.27
CA GLY A 238 -15.90 12.75 1.03
C GLY A 238 -17.36 12.35 1.31
N HIS A 239 -17.79 11.19 0.79
CA HIS A 239 -19.11 10.64 1.05
C HIS A 239 -19.35 10.38 2.54
N ALA A 240 -18.38 9.80 3.24
CA ALA A 240 -18.47 9.54 4.68
C ALA A 240 -18.65 10.82 5.50
N ARG A 241 -17.93 11.90 5.15
CA ARG A 241 -18.11 13.20 5.81
C ARG A 241 -19.49 13.80 5.51
N GLY A 242 -19.97 13.67 4.27
CA GLY A 242 -21.31 14.11 3.87
C GLY A 242 -22.42 13.34 4.60
N ALA A 243 -22.28 12.01 4.69
CA ALA A 243 -23.20 11.16 5.45
C ALA A 243 -23.24 11.57 6.93
N ALA A 244 -22.07 11.70 7.57
CA ALA A 244 -21.99 12.12 8.96
C ALA A 244 -22.64 13.49 9.21
N ALA A 245 -22.44 14.47 8.32
CA ALA A 245 -23.06 15.79 8.40
C ALA A 245 -24.60 15.74 8.22
N ALA A 246 -25.10 14.76 7.47
CA ALA A 246 -26.53 14.51 7.28
C ALA A 246 -27.15 13.63 8.38
N GLY A 247 -26.36 13.16 9.35
CA GLY A 247 -26.81 12.19 10.36
C GLY A 247 -26.98 10.75 9.82
N LEU A 248 -26.42 10.47 8.64
CA LEU A 248 -26.47 9.19 7.92
C LEU A 248 -25.18 8.38 8.02
#